data_AF-A0A1F6EFM9-F1
#
_entry.id   AF-A0A1F6EFM9-F1
#
_cell.length_a   1.000
_cell.length_b   1.000
_cell.length_c   1.000
_cell.angle_alpha   90.00
_cell.angle_beta   90.00
_cell.angle_gamma   90.00
#
_symmetry.space_group_name_H-M   'P 1'
#
loop_
_entity.id
_entity.type
_entity.pdbx_description
1 polymer ?
#
loop_
_entity_poly.entity_id
_entity_poly.type
_entity_poly.pdbx_seq_one_letter_code
_entity_poly.pdbx_strand_id
1 'polypeptide(L)'
;MTRWFFSSLFFLSLAQKKYLSYTSERFRRNHVQVKQGDTLEPREHLATLFQAVRARSRPLVIEFTGTPTSGKTTLINGLDSIFRHNGFRVRRPQEGAEVFRNTSRKTPLYNILTGAYGVTNVVQAVGTKDADIVLLDRALFDAFAWALFWTARGKLSPAECDAFQSFVTMRELASCVDLGLFVLCDAEEAMRRAAKDAPSAYNDRKEGGYTNPETITLLLGIFGEACRTLHEEGHPVVAIDTTTLPKEAMFDAALRELCSRFAPVS
;
A
#
# COMPACT_ATOMS: atom_id res chain seq x y z
N MET A 1 20.88 -14.78 40.84
CA MET A 1 20.67 -15.88 39.87
C MET A 1 19.98 -15.28 38.65
N THR A 2 20.79 -14.70 37.76
CA THR A 2 20.38 -13.82 36.66
C THR A 2 20.22 -14.67 35.40
N ARG A 3 18.96 -14.91 34.98
CA ARG A 3 18.69 -15.70 33.77
C ARG A 3 18.66 -14.78 32.56
N TRP A 4 19.65 -14.98 31.70
CA TRP A 4 19.88 -14.29 30.45
C TRP A 4 18.68 -14.41 29.51
N PHE A 5 18.10 -13.27 29.11
CA PHE A 5 17.27 -13.13 27.92
C PHE A 5 18.21 -13.01 26.70
N PHE A 6 18.65 -14.14 26.16
CA PHE A 6 19.30 -14.19 24.85
C PHE A 6 18.73 -15.36 24.05
N SER A 7 18.32 -15.05 22.81
CA SER A 7 18.13 -15.93 21.64
C SER A 7 16.70 -15.99 21.04
N SER A 8 16.32 -14.94 20.31
CA SER A 8 15.50 -15.09 19.10
C SER A 8 16.26 -14.72 17.80
N LEU A 9 17.42 -14.06 17.91
CA LEU A 9 18.18 -13.57 16.75
C LEU A 9 18.96 -14.66 15.97
N PHE A 10 19.03 -15.91 16.44
CA PHE A 10 19.95 -16.91 15.86
C PHE A 10 19.41 -17.71 14.66
N PHE A 11 18.14 -17.57 14.27
CA PHE A 11 17.53 -18.32 13.16
C PHE A 11 16.75 -17.45 12.17
N LEU A 12 17.31 -16.31 11.77
CA LEU A 12 16.77 -15.54 10.65
C LEU A 12 17.45 -15.96 9.34
N SER A 13 16.65 -16.19 8.29
CA SER A 13 17.18 -16.48 6.95
C SER A 13 17.98 -15.28 6.43
N LEU A 14 18.92 -15.51 5.51
CA LEU A 14 19.68 -14.43 4.85
C LEU A 14 18.74 -13.40 4.21
N ALA A 15 17.62 -13.84 3.65
CA ALA A 15 16.58 -12.97 3.09
C ALA A 15 15.92 -12.09 4.18
N GLN A 16 15.58 -12.65 5.34
CA GLN A 16 15.04 -11.86 6.46
C GLN A 16 16.06 -10.85 6.99
N LYS A 17 17.34 -11.24 7.09
CA LYS A 17 18.42 -10.33 7.49
C LYS A 17 18.61 -9.18 6.50
N LYS A 18 18.47 -9.43 5.18
CA LYS A 18 18.47 -8.39 4.13
C LYS A 18 17.43 -7.31 4.44
N TYR A 19 16.17 -7.71 4.69
CA TYR A 19 15.07 -6.77 4.92
C TYR A 19 15.06 -6.14 6.32
N LEU A 20 15.57 -6.82 7.34
CA LEU A 20 15.68 -6.24 8.69
C LEU A 20 16.79 -5.18 8.78
N SER A 21 17.78 -5.21 7.88
CA SER A 21 18.80 -4.15 7.79
C SER A 21 18.27 -2.84 7.17
N TYR A 22 17.01 -2.83 6.74
CA TYR A 22 16.32 -1.66 6.21
C TYR A 22 15.80 -0.80 7.37
N THR A 23 16.62 0.15 7.84
CA THR A 23 16.19 1.16 8.81
C THR A 23 15.36 2.24 8.11
N SER A 24 14.50 2.95 8.85
CA SER A 24 13.73 4.09 8.33
C SER A 24 14.63 5.20 7.74
N GLU A 25 15.86 5.32 8.23
CA GLU A 25 16.84 6.28 7.70
C GLU A 25 17.37 5.89 6.31
N ARG A 26 17.58 4.59 6.06
CA ARG A 26 17.94 4.06 4.73
C ARG A 26 16.75 4.09 3.76
N PHE A 27 15.54 3.89 4.27
CA PHE A 27 14.29 4.07 3.55
C PHE A 27 14.10 5.52 3.07
N ARG A 28 14.29 6.52 3.94
CA ARG A 28 14.18 7.94 3.57
C ARG A 28 15.14 8.39 2.47
N ARG A 29 16.32 7.77 2.36
CA ARG A 29 17.35 8.12 1.35
C ARG A 29 17.12 7.51 -0.04
N ASN A 30 16.43 6.37 -0.14
CA ASN A 30 16.46 5.53 -1.34
C ASN A 30 15.12 5.43 -2.10
N HIS A 31 14.05 6.06 -1.61
CA HIS A 31 12.73 5.99 -2.26
C HIS A 31 12.28 7.35 -2.78
N VAL A 32 11.49 7.31 -3.85
CA VAL A 32 10.78 8.47 -4.40
C VAL A 32 9.81 8.95 -3.33
N GLN A 33 10.26 9.91 -2.52
CA GLN A 33 9.40 10.61 -1.57
C GLN A 33 8.60 11.66 -2.33
N VAL A 34 7.31 11.79 -2.01
CA VAL A 34 6.53 12.95 -2.44
C VAL A 34 7.28 14.19 -1.98
N LYS A 35 7.68 15.05 -2.94
CA LYS A 35 8.42 16.28 -2.62
C LYS A 35 7.60 17.12 -1.63
N GLN A 36 8.18 17.40 -0.46
CA GLN A 36 7.69 18.42 0.46
C GLN A 36 7.96 19.80 -0.16
N GLY A 37 7.03 20.31 -0.94
CA GLY A 37 6.92 21.72 -1.32
C GLY A 37 5.81 22.45 -0.55
N ASP A 38 5.73 23.76 -0.77
CA ASP A 38 4.82 24.71 -0.13
C ASP A 38 3.38 24.22 -0.04
N THR A 39 2.67 24.63 1.02
CA THR A 39 1.25 24.38 1.27
C THR A 39 0.47 24.59 -0.03
N LEU A 40 -0.11 23.52 -0.57
CA LEU A 40 -0.90 23.61 -1.79
C LEU A 40 -2.18 24.37 -1.46
N GLU A 41 -2.54 25.39 -2.24
CA GLU A 41 -3.91 25.87 -2.27
C GLU A 41 -4.79 24.74 -2.87
N PRO A 42 -5.58 24.01 -2.06
CA PRO A 42 -6.13 22.72 -2.48
C PRO A 42 -7.21 22.86 -3.56
N ARG A 43 -7.83 24.04 -3.66
CA ARG A 43 -9.02 24.27 -4.49
C ARG A 43 -8.73 24.33 -5.99
N GLU A 44 -7.66 25.02 -6.39
CA GLU A 44 -7.32 25.18 -7.82
C GLU A 44 -6.86 23.85 -8.43
N HIS A 45 -6.01 23.10 -7.71
CA HIS A 45 -5.54 21.79 -8.16
C HIS A 45 -6.65 20.74 -8.23
N LEU A 46 -7.61 20.75 -7.30
CA LEU A 46 -8.76 19.85 -7.34
C LEU A 46 -9.68 20.14 -8.54
N ALA A 47 -9.87 21.42 -8.90
CA ALA A 47 -10.64 21.78 -10.10
C ALA A 47 -9.96 21.28 -11.38
N THR A 48 -8.63 21.40 -11.48
CA THR A 48 -7.88 20.89 -12.63
C THR A 48 -7.89 19.36 -12.68
N LEU A 49 -7.73 18.68 -11.53
CA LEU A 49 -7.88 17.23 -11.43
C LEU A 49 -9.29 16.81 -11.88
N PHE A 50 -10.32 17.57 -11.51
CA PHE A 50 -11.70 17.29 -11.91
C PHE A 50 -11.91 17.33 -13.42
N GLN A 51 -11.42 18.38 -14.08
CA GLN A 51 -11.44 18.50 -15.54
C GLN A 51 -10.71 17.32 -16.19
N ALA A 52 -9.49 17.03 -15.73
CA ALA A 52 -8.67 15.97 -16.31
C ALA A 52 -9.29 14.58 -16.14
N VAL A 53 -9.80 14.25 -14.95
CA VAL A 53 -10.44 12.95 -14.69
C VAL A 53 -11.71 12.78 -15.53
N ARG A 54 -12.54 13.82 -15.67
CA ARG A 54 -13.77 13.73 -16.48
C ARG A 54 -13.51 13.64 -17.99
N ALA A 55 -12.34 14.08 -18.46
CA ALA A 55 -11.94 13.93 -19.86
C ALA A 55 -11.49 12.50 -20.21
N ARG A 56 -11.29 11.63 -19.21
CA ARG A 56 -10.84 10.24 -19.43
C ARG A 56 -11.97 9.36 -19.96
N SER A 57 -11.62 8.39 -20.80
CA SER A 57 -12.55 7.37 -21.31
C SER A 57 -12.84 6.24 -20.32
N ARG A 58 -12.06 6.14 -19.23
CA ARG A 58 -12.24 5.20 -18.13
C ARG A 58 -11.95 5.87 -16.78
N PRO A 59 -12.44 5.32 -15.67
CA PRO A 59 -12.15 5.86 -14.34
C PRO A 59 -10.64 5.95 -14.06
N LEU A 60 -10.26 6.89 -13.21
CA LEU A 60 -8.94 6.93 -12.60
C LEU A 60 -8.86 5.85 -11.51
N VAL A 61 -7.97 4.87 -11.67
CA VAL A 61 -7.84 3.71 -10.77
C VAL A 61 -6.60 3.89 -9.90
N ILE A 62 -6.81 4.00 -8.58
CA ILE A 62 -5.74 4.22 -7.60
C ILE A 62 -5.70 3.02 -6.67
N GLU A 63 -4.57 2.32 -6.62
CA GLU A 63 -4.30 1.26 -5.65
C GLU A 63 -3.60 1.85 -4.41
N PHE A 64 -4.09 1.48 -3.24
CA PHE A 64 -3.43 1.76 -1.97
C PHE A 64 -2.91 0.46 -1.37
N THR A 65 -1.62 0.46 -1.05
CA THR A 65 -0.93 -0.68 -0.43
C THR A 65 -0.02 -0.15 0.68
N GLY A 66 0.42 -0.99 1.61
CA GLY A 66 1.27 -0.50 2.68
C GLY A 66 1.41 -1.40 3.89
N THR A 67 2.29 -0.97 4.81
CA THR A 67 2.52 -1.67 6.07
C THR A 67 1.30 -1.57 6.99
N PRO A 68 1.08 -2.56 7.88
CA PRO A 68 0.05 -2.47 8.91
C PRO A 68 0.16 -1.17 9.71
N THR A 69 -0.98 -0.56 10.00
CA THR A 69 -1.08 0.67 10.82
C THR A 69 -0.34 1.88 10.23
N SER A 70 -0.09 1.90 8.91
CA SER A 70 0.51 3.04 8.23
C SER A 70 -0.43 4.24 8.02
N GLY A 71 -1.72 4.11 8.35
CA GLY A 71 -2.71 5.15 8.10
C GLY A 71 -3.40 5.05 6.73
N LYS A 72 -3.12 3.99 5.95
CA LYS A 72 -3.78 3.69 4.66
C LYS A 72 -5.30 3.87 4.70
N THR A 73 -6.00 3.22 5.64
CA THR A 73 -7.48 3.30 5.73
C THR A 73 -7.94 4.73 6.04
N THR A 74 -7.18 5.48 6.85
CA THR A 74 -7.45 6.90 7.11
C THR A 74 -7.28 7.73 5.84
N LEU A 75 -6.21 7.48 5.08
CA LEU A 75 -5.93 8.14 3.80
C LEU A 75 -7.05 7.91 2.79
N ILE A 76 -7.43 6.64 2.57
CA ILE A 76 -8.50 6.26 1.64
C ILE A 76 -9.83 6.92 2.03
N ASN A 77 -10.21 6.88 3.30
CA ASN A 77 -11.47 7.48 3.76
C ASN A 77 -11.48 9.01 3.59
N GLY A 78 -10.37 9.68 3.87
CA GLY A 78 -10.28 11.12 3.67
C GLY A 78 -10.34 11.50 2.19
N LEU A 79 -9.60 10.82 1.32
CA LEU A 79 -9.63 11.05 -0.13
C LEU A 79 -11.02 10.78 -0.71
N ASP A 80 -11.67 9.69 -0.31
CA ASP A 80 -13.05 9.38 -0.68
C ASP A 80 -14.01 10.52 -0.33
N SER A 81 -13.92 11.04 0.89
CA SER A 81 -14.72 12.18 1.35
C SER A 81 -14.42 13.44 0.54
N ILE A 82 -13.14 13.76 0.33
CA ILE A 82 -12.69 14.94 -0.42
C ILE A 82 -13.20 14.88 -1.86
N PHE A 83 -13.01 13.76 -2.55
CA PHE A 83 -13.46 13.61 -3.94
C PHE A 83 -14.98 13.70 -4.06
N ARG A 84 -15.73 13.02 -3.19
CA ARG A 84 -17.20 13.10 -3.21
C ARG A 84 -17.70 14.52 -2.96
N HIS A 85 -17.10 15.22 -1.99
CA HIS A 85 -17.47 16.60 -1.69
C HIS A 85 -17.19 17.55 -2.88
N ASN A 86 -16.21 17.22 -3.72
CA ASN A 86 -15.89 17.94 -4.94
C ASN A 86 -16.60 17.37 -6.19
N GLY A 87 -17.64 16.56 -6.04
CA GLY A 87 -18.53 16.14 -7.13
C GLY A 87 -18.05 14.95 -7.98
N PHE A 88 -17.02 14.23 -7.54
CA PHE A 88 -16.60 12.98 -8.19
C PHE A 88 -17.51 11.81 -7.80
N ARG A 89 -17.82 10.95 -8.77
CA ARG A 89 -18.37 9.62 -8.54
C ARG A 89 -17.23 8.67 -8.16
N VAL A 90 -17.08 8.38 -6.87
CA VAL A 90 -16.01 7.48 -6.40
C VAL A 90 -16.56 6.07 -6.17
N ARG A 91 -15.87 5.03 -6.63
CA ARG A 91 -16.16 3.63 -6.30
C ARG A 91 -15.08 3.06 -5.38
N ARG A 92 -15.52 2.29 -4.39
CA ARG A 92 -14.66 1.61 -3.41
C ARG A 92 -15.09 0.15 -3.30
N PRO A 93 -14.51 -0.75 -4.10
CA PRO A 93 -14.71 -2.18 -3.90
C PRO A 93 -14.32 -2.59 -2.48
N GLN A 94 -14.97 -3.63 -1.98
CA GLN A 94 -14.65 -4.17 -0.66
C GLN A 94 -13.21 -4.72 -0.65
N GLU A 95 -12.48 -4.55 0.46
CA GLU A 95 -11.13 -5.14 0.59
C GLU A 95 -11.22 -6.67 0.63
N GLY A 96 -10.29 -7.37 -0.02
CA GLY A 96 -10.26 -8.83 -0.04
C GLY A 96 -10.25 -9.47 1.36
N ALA A 97 -9.65 -8.79 2.34
CA ALA A 97 -9.65 -9.24 3.73
C ALA A 97 -11.02 -9.23 4.41
N GLU A 98 -11.93 -8.38 3.96
CA GLU A 98 -13.31 -8.34 4.45
C GLU A 98 -14.21 -9.36 3.75
N VAL A 99 -13.86 -9.73 2.50
CA VAL A 99 -14.55 -10.74 1.69
C VAL A 99 -14.17 -12.15 2.15
N PHE A 100 -12.87 -12.45 2.28
CA PHE A 100 -12.36 -13.80 2.57
C PHE A 100 -12.02 -13.97 4.05
N ARG A 101 -13.05 -14.09 4.89
CA ARG A 101 -12.90 -14.23 6.35
C ARG A 101 -12.57 -15.66 6.80
N ASN A 102 -12.84 -16.66 5.97
CA ASN A 102 -12.69 -18.08 6.31
C ASN A 102 -11.34 -18.67 5.86
N THR A 103 -10.48 -17.87 5.25
CA THR A 103 -9.16 -18.31 4.77
C THR A 103 -8.07 -17.87 5.75
N SER A 104 -7.18 -18.80 6.12
CA SER A 104 -6.11 -18.52 7.08
C SER A 104 -5.09 -17.52 6.50
N ARG A 105 -4.98 -16.35 7.14
CA ARG A 105 -3.97 -15.31 6.84
C ARG A 105 -2.53 -15.81 7.01
N LYS A 106 -2.31 -16.90 7.74
CA LYS A 106 -0.98 -17.44 8.05
C LYS A 106 -0.33 -18.23 6.90
N THR A 107 -0.91 -18.20 5.70
CA THR A 107 -0.45 -18.99 4.55
C THR A 107 -0.38 -18.14 3.27
N PRO A 108 0.52 -18.48 2.33
CA PRO A 108 0.57 -17.82 1.02
C PRO A 108 -0.73 -17.92 0.23
N LEU A 109 -1.55 -18.96 0.46
CA LEU A 109 -2.86 -19.12 -0.18
C LEU A 109 -3.77 -17.92 0.05
N TYR A 110 -3.70 -17.30 1.23
CA TYR A 110 -4.45 -16.08 1.48
C TYR A 110 -4.02 -14.96 0.55
N ASN A 111 -2.71 -14.75 0.36
CA ASN A 111 -2.20 -13.75 -0.58
C ASN A 111 -2.59 -14.05 -2.03
N ILE A 112 -2.53 -15.31 -2.44
CA ILE A 112 -2.95 -15.74 -3.79
C ILE A 112 -4.44 -15.45 -4.00
N LEU A 113 -5.28 -15.79 -3.01
CA LEU A 113 -6.72 -15.56 -3.06
C LEU A 113 -7.07 -14.07 -3.10
N THR A 114 -6.49 -13.26 -2.20
CA THR A 114 -6.72 -11.81 -2.18
C THR A 114 -6.13 -11.12 -3.40
N GLY A 115 -4.99 -11.59 -3.91
CA GLY A 115 -4.38 -11.10 -5.15
C GLY A 115 -5.24 -11.40 -6.37
N ALA A 116 -5.77 -12.63 -6.49
CA ALA A 116 -6.71 -12.98 -7.56
C ALA A 116 -7.99 -12.11 -7.52
N TYR A 117 -8.48 -11.78 -6.32
CA TYR A 117 -9.56 -10.82 -6.16
C TYR A 117 -9.15 -9.37 -6.47
N GLY A 118 -7.91 -8.99 -6.18
CA GLY A 118 -7.33 -7.73 -6.64
C GLY A 118 -7.36 -7.62 -8.17
N VAL A 119 -7.00 -8.70 -8.87
CA VAL A 119 -7.09 -8.78 -10.34
C VAL A 119 -8.51 -8.55 -10.82
N THR A 120 -9.51 -9.21 -10.22
CA THR A 120 -10.91 -9.01 -10.63
C THR A 120 -11.35 -7.57 -10.38
N ASN A 121 -11.00 -6.97 -9.25
CA ASN A 121 -11.33 -5.58 -8.94
C ASN A 121 -10.71 -4.59 -9.93
N VAL A 122 -9.44 -4.77 -10.30
CA VAL A 122 -8.74 -3.91 -11.26
C VAL A 122 -9.36 -4.00 -12.65
N VAL A 123 -9.66 -5.21 -13.14
CA VAL A 123 -10.30 -5.41 -14.45
C VAL A 123 -11.71 -4.81 -14.48
N GLN A 124 -12.48 -4.95 -13.39
CA GLN A 124 -13.81 -4.34 -13.29
C GLN A 124 -13.74 -2.81 -13.17
N ALA A 125 -12.70 -2.27 -12.53
CA ALA A 125 -12.52 -0.84 -12.34
C ALA A 125 -12.36 -0.10 -13.67
N VAL A 126 -11.63 -0.65 -14.64
CA VAL A 126 -11.45 -0.02 -15.96
C VAL A 126 -12.69 -0.12 -16.84
N GLY A 127 -13.53 -1.13 -16.63
CA GLY A 127 -14.75 -1.36 -17.41
C GLY A 127 -15.96 -0.57 -16.93
N THR A 128 -15.92 0.01 -15.73
CA THR A 128 -17.09 0.69 -15.18
C THR A 128 -17.28 2.10 -15.73
N LYS A 129 -18.55 2.47 -15.97
CA LYS A 129 -18.96 3.81 -16.42
C LYS A 129 -19.66 4.63 -15.32
N ASP A 130 -19.88 4.01 -14.16
CA ASP A 130 -20.60 4.62 -13.02
C ASP A 130 -19.69 5.44 -12.09
N ALA A 131 -18.38 5.42 -12.32
CA ALA A 131 -17.38 6.10 -11.50
C ALA A 131 -16.46 6.98 -12.33
N ASP A 132 -15.96 8.04 -11.71
CA ASP A 132 -14.87 8.88 -12.20
C ASP A 132 -13.54 8.41 -11.59
N ILE A 133 -13.57 7.94 -10.33
CA ILE A 133 -12.40 7.47 -9.58
C ILE A 133 -12.74 6.12 -8.92
N VAL A 134 -11.80 5.17 -8.96
CA VAL A 134 -11.87 3.91 -8.20
C VAL A 134 -10.70 3.86 -7.23
N LEU A 135 -11.00 3.74 -5.93
CA LEU A 135 -10.00 3.57 -4.88
C LEU A 135 -9.99 2.09 -4.48
N LEU A 136 -8.87 1.41 -4.73
CA LEU A 136 -8.67 0.01 -4.39
C LEU A 136 -7.87 -0.08 -3.09
N ASP A 137 -8.47 -0.67 -2.06
CA ASP A 137 -7.76 -1.05 -0.85
C ASP A 137 -7.12 -2.42 -1.05
N ARG A 138 -5.83 -2.41 -1.41
CA ARG A 138 -5.00 -3.55 -1.86
C ARG A 138 -5.45 -4.19 -3.19
N ALA A 139 -4.51 -4.36 -4.12
CA ALA A 139 -4.74 -5.13 -5.33
C ALA A 139 -3.46 -5.81 -5.85
N LEU A 140 -2.95 -5.40 -7.02
CA LEU A 140 -1.86 -6.08 -7.71
C LEU A 140 -0.52 -5.88 -6.99
N PHE A 141 -0.24 -4.63 -6.62
CA PHE A 141 1.05 -4.26 -6.04
C PHE A 141 1.16 -4.67 -4.56
N ASP A 142 0.04 -4.73 -3.81
CA ASP A 142 -0.01 -5.39 -2.50
C ASP A 142 0.30 -6.89 -2.62
N ALA A 143 -0.33 -7.59 -3.57
CA ALA A 143 -0.08 -9.02 -3.78
C ALA A 143 1.39 -9.31 -4.14
N PHE A 144 2.00 -8.44 -4.95
CA PHE A 144 3.44 -8.46 -5.28
C PHE A 144 4.31 -8.36 -4.02
N ALA A 145 4.04 -7.37 -3.15
CA ALA A 145 4.82 -7.18 -1.92
C ALA A 145 4.66 -8.35 -0.94
N TRP A 146 3.45 -8.89 -0.80
CA TRP A 146 3.22 -10.06 0.06
C TRP A 146 3.85 -11.34 -0.47
N ALA A 147 4.04 -11.49 -1.79
CA ALA A 147 4.78 -12.61 -2.36
C ALA A 147 6.22 -12.62 -1.81
N LEU A 148 6.89 -11.47 -1.82
CA LEU A 148 8.23 -11.30 -1.23
C LEU A 148 8.24 -11.64 0.26
N PHE A 149 7.20 -11.25 1.01
CA PHE A 149 7.07 -11.61 2.43
C PHE A 149 7.01 -13.12 2.64
N TRP A 150 6.18 -13.83 1.88
CA TRP A 150 6.05 -15.28 2.01
C TRP A 150 7.32 -16.02 1.58
N THR A 151 8.02 -15.51 0.57
CA THR A 151 9.34 -16.00 0.15
C THR A 151 10.39 -15.79 1.25
N ALA A 152 10.42 -14.60 1.87
CA ALA A 152 11.32 -14.32 3.00
C ALA A 152 11.05 -15.23 4.20
N ARG A 153 9.81 -15.70 4.37
CA ARG A 153 9.39 -16.68 5.39
C ARG A 153 9.62 -18.15 4.97
N GLY A 154 10.14 -18.41 3.77
CA GLY A 154 10.34 -19.76 3.24
C GLY A 154 9.04 -20.52 2.99
N LYS A 155 7.93 -19.80 2.79
CA LYS A 155 6.60 -20.37 2.53
C LYS A 155 6.22 -20.34 1.04
N LEU A 156 6.91 -19.52 0.25
CA LEU A 156 6.96 -19.60 -1.20
C LEU A 156 8.42 -19.83 -1.62
N SER A 157 8.62 -20.66 -2.64
CA SER A 157 9.90 -20.73 -3.33
C SER A 157 10.13 -19.47 -4.18
N PRO A 158 11.39 -19.14 -4.53
CA PRO A 158 11.67 -18.03 -5.45
C PRO A 158 10.93 -18.16 -6.80
N ALA A 159 10.87 -19.36 -7.37
CA ALA A 159 10.17 -19.59 -8.64
C ALA A 159 8.66 -19.35 -8.54
N GLU A 160 8.01 -19.75 -7.44
CA GLU A 160 6.59 -19.45 -7.21
C GLU A 160 6.36 -17.95 -6.99
N CYS A 161 7.28 -17.27 -6.30
CA CYS A 161 7.26 -15.82 -6.12
C CYS A 161 7.32 -15.11 -7.47
N ASP A 162 8.31 -15.45 -8.29
CA ASP A 162 8.55 -14.83 -9.60
C ASP A 162 7.36 -15.06 -10.53
N ALA A 163 6.80 -16.29 -10.55
CA ALA A 163 5.62 -16.61 -11.35
C ALA A 163 4.39 -15.80 -10.91
N PHE A 164 4.15 -15.70 -9.60
CA PHE A 164 3.01 -14.93 -9.09
C PHE A 164 3.18 -13.43 -9.29
N GLN A 165 4.39 -12.90 -9.07
CA GLN A 165 4.72 -11.50 -9.32
C GLN A 165 4.55 -11.14 -10.79
N SER A 166 5.10 -11.96 -11.70
CA SER A 166 4.95 -11.78 -13.15
C SER A 166 3.48 -11.80 -13.59
N PHE A 167 2.65 -12.63 -12.97
CA PHE A 167 1.22 -12.66 -13.22
C PHE A 167 0.56 -11.34 -12.80
N VAL A 168 0.73 -10.89 -11.55
CA VAL A 168 0.04 -9.67 -11.06
C VAL A 168 0.59 -8.39 -11.68
N THR A 169 1.83 -8.38 -12.20
CA THR A 169 2.43 -7.23 -12.89
C THR A 169 2.41 -7.33 -14.41
N MET A 170 1.76 -8.35 -14.99
CA MET A 170 1.66 -8.46 -16.44
C MET A 170 1.06 -7.17 -17.03
N ARG A 171 1.57 -6.75 -18.18
CA ARG A 171 1.30 -5.43 -18.78
C ARG A 171 -0.19 -5.07 -18.83
N GLU A 172 -1.03 -6.01 -19.25
CA GLU A 172 -2.48 -5.82 -19.39
C GLU A 172 -3.17 -5.56 -18.05
N LEU A 173 -2.69 -6.17 -16.95
CA LEU A 173 -3.21 -5.94 -15.61
C LEU A 173 -2.63 -4.67 -15.00
N ALA A 174 -1.32 -4.49 -15.04
CA ALA A 174 -0.66 -3.33 -14.45
C ALA A 174 -1.11 -2.00 -15.09
N SER A 175 -1.38 -1.99 -16.40
CA SER A 175 -1.88 -0.78 -17.11
C SER A 175 -3.30 -0.36 -16.72
N CYS A 176 -4.03 -1.22 -16.00
CA CYS A 176 -5.34 -0.89 -15.46
C CYS A 176 -5.26 -0.04 -14.18
N VAL A 177 -4.10 0.02 -13.52
CA VAL A 177 -3.87 0.86 -12.33
C VAL A 177 -3.11 2.12 -12.77
N ASP A 178 -3.69 3.30 -12.53
CA ASP A 178 -3.08 4.58 -12.91
C ASP A 178 -2.05 5.05 -11.88
N LEU A 179 -2.22 4.69 -10.61
CA LEU A 179 -1.31 5.03 -9.53
C LEU A 179 -1.36 3.98 -8.40
N GLY A 180 -0.21 3.45 -8.01
CA GLY A 180 -0.03 2.67 -6.78
C GLY A 180 0.62 3.49 -5.67
N LEU A 181 -0.12 3.79 -4.61
CA LEU A 181 0.35 4.51 -3.43
C LEU A 181 0.78 3.53 -2.34
N PHE A 182 2.08 3.44 -2.09
CA PHE A 182 2.68 2.67 -1.00
C PHE A 182 2.71 3.53 0.27
N VAL A 183 1.75 3.32 1.17
CA VAL A 183 1.62 4.04 2.44
C VAL A 183 2.43 3.32 3.52
N LEU A 184 3.56 3.90 3.90
CA LEU A 184 4.57 3.26 4.75
C LEU A 184 4.70 4.01 6.07
N CYS A 185 5.11 3.29 7.11
CA CYS A 185 5.26 3.82 8.46
C CYS A 185 6.29 3.01 9.21
N ASP A 186 7.17 3.68 9.97
CA ASP A 186 8.10 3.05 10.89
C ASP A 186 7.36 2.18 11.92
N ALA A 187 7.99 1.07 12.30
CA ALA A 187 7.44 0.14 13.27
C ALA A 187 7.13 0.78 14.62
N GLU A 188 7.97 1.68 15.12
CA GLU A 188 7.74 2.34 16.41
C GLU A 188 6.46 3.19 16.37
N GLU A 189 6.31 4.01 15.33
CA GLU A 189 5.14 4.86 15.15
C GLU A 189 3.88 4.03 14.87
N ALA A 190 3.98 2.99 14.04
CA ALA A 190 2.88 2.07 13.77
C ALA A 190 2.37 1.40 15.05
N MET A 191 3.27 0.94 15.93
CA MET A 191 2.92 0.37 17.23
C MET A 191 2.30 1.41 18.16
N ARG A 192 2.83 2.64 18.17
CA ARG A 192 2.26 3.74 18.96
C ARG A 192 0.83 4.09 18.51
N ARG A 193 0.56 4.07 17.21
CA ARG A 193 -0.80 4.25 16.64
C ARG A 193 -1.72 3.09 17.02
N ALA A 194 -1.26 1.85 16.87
CA ALA A 194 -2.03 0.66 17.23
C ALA A 194 -2.43 0.64 18.72
N ALA A 195 -1.53 1.08 19.61
CA ALA A 195 -1.81 1.16 21.04
C ALA A 195 -2.94 2.15 21.39
N LYS A 196 -3.18 3.17 20.55
CA LYS A 196 -4.26 4.14 20.72
C LYS A 196 -5.60 3.66 20.15
N ASP A 197 -5.58 2.63 19.31
CA ASP A 197 -6.74 2.06 18.64
C ASP A 197 -7.08 0.69 19.26
N ALA A 198 -7.76 0.71 20.41
CA ALA A 198 -8.06 -0.48 21.20
C ALA A 198 -8.80 -1.60 20.41
N PRO A 199 -9.76 -1.30 19.52
CA PRO A 199 -10.36 -2.29 18.63
C PRO A 199 -9.38 -2.95 17.65
N SER A 200 -8.48 -2.16 17.05
CA SER A 200 -7.47 -2.66 16.11
C SER A 200 -6.49 -3.61 16.82
N ALA A 201 -6.01 -3.24 18.01
CA ALA A 201 -5.13 -4.07 18.83
C ALA A 201 -5.77 -5.41 19.28
N TYR A 202 -7.09 -5.47 19.40
CA TYR A 202 -7.83 -6.69 19.74
C TYR A 202 -7.99 -7.63 18.54
N ASN A 203 -8.35 -7.10 17.36
CA ASN A 203 -8.56 -7.89 16.14
C ASN A 203 -7.25 -8.49 15.61
N ASP A 204 -6.15 -7.75 15.67
CA ASP A 204 -4.83 -8.24 15.24
C ASP A 204 -4.41 -9.51 16.00
N ARG A 205 -4.61 -9.52 17.33
CA ARG A 205 -4.27 -10.68 18.17
C ARG A 205 -5.07 -11.93 17.81
N LYS A 206 -6.31 -11.75 17.33
CA LYS A 206 -7.24 -12.83 17.00
C LYS A 206 -7.00 -13.38 15.59
N GLU A 207 -6.57 -12.55 14.65
CA GLU A 207 -6.46 -12.88 13.22
C GLU A 207 -5.07 -13.32 12.76
N GLY A 208 -4.10 -13.44 13.68
CA GLY A 208 -2.74 -13.92 13.40
C GLY A 208 -1.69 -12.81 13.29
N GLY A 209 -1.87 -11.75 14.07
CA GLY A 209 -1.38 -10.39 13.83
C GLY A 209 0.04 -10.21 13.33
N TYR A 210 0.14 -9.35 12.33
CA TYR A 210 1.40 -8.85 11.78
C TYR A 210 1.94 -7.64 12.57
N THR A 211 1.20 -7.21 13.60
CA THR A 211 1.48 -6.01 14.39
C THR A 211 2.33 -6.35 15.61
N ASN A 212 3.54 -6.82 15.30
CA ASN A 212 4.66 -6.83 16.24
C ASN A 212 5.81 -6.04 15.59
N PRO A 213 6.66 -5.35 16.37
CA PRO A 213 7.69 -4.48 15.83
C PRO A 213 8.59 -5.16 14.78
N GLU A 214 9.04 -6.39 15.06
CA GLU A 214 9.91 -7.15 14.15
C GLU A 214 9.26 -7.42 12.80
N THR A 215 7.97 -7.80 12.81
CA THR A 215 7.21 -8.07 11.58
C THR A 215 6.90 -6.79 10.83
N ILE A 216 6.60 -5.69 11.52
CA ILE A 216 6.39 -4.40 10.86
C ILE A 216 7.69 -3.89 10.23
N THR A 217 8.83 -3.99 10.91
CA THR A 217 10.15 -3.64 10.34
C THR A 217 10.46 -4.48 9.10
N LEU A 218 10.22 -5.80 9.16
CA LEU A 218 10.37 -6.69 8.02
C LEU A 218 9.45 -6.26 6.85
N LEU A 219 8.17 -5.99 7.13
CA LEU A 219 7.21 -5.54 6.12
C LEU A 219 7.59 -4.17 5.54
N LEU A 220 8.12 -3.24 6.34
CA LEU A 220 8.60 -1.96 5.84
C LEU A 220 9.72 -2.14 4.81
N GLY A 221 10.71 -2.99 5.11
CA GLY A 221 11.78 -3.32 4.17
C GLY A 221 11.26 -4.00 2.89
N ILE A 222 10.30 -4.92 3.02
CA ILE A 222 9.70 -5.61 1.87
C ILE A 222 8.88 -4.67 0.99
N PHE A 223 8.00 -3.85 1.57
CA PHE A 223 7.14 -2.95 0.80
C PHE A 223 7.94 -1.80 0.19
N GLY A 224 9.00 -1.33 0.88
CA GLY A 224 9.96 -0.39 0.30
C GLY A 224 10.65 -0.99 -0.92
N GLU A 225 11.22 -2.19 -0.80
CA GLU A 225 11.84 -2.90 -1.93
C GLU A 225 10.85 -3.15 -3.07
N ALA A 226 9.63 -3.59 -2.77
CA ALA A 226 8.59 -3.79 -3.76
C ALA A 226 8.28 -2.51 -4.54
N CYS A 227 8.09 -1.39 -3.84
CA CYS A 227 7.86 -0.10 -4.48
C CYS A 227 9.04 0.31 -5.38
N ARG A 228 10.27 0.09 -4.93
CA ARG A 228 11.48 0.41 -5.71
C ARG A 228 11.56 -0.45 -6.97
N THR A 229 11.42 -1.76 -6.85
CA THR A 229 11.45 -2.70 -7.99
C THR A 229 10.36 -2.37 -9.01
N LEU A 230 9.12 -2.20 -8.55
CA LEU A 230 8.00 -1.85 -9.43
C LEU A 230 8.23 -0.50 -10.14
N HIS A 231 8.80 0.49 -9.44
CA HIS A 231 9.15 1.78 -10.04
C HIS A 231 10.24 1.65 -11.11
N GLU A 232 11.30 0.87 -10.84
CA GLU A 232 12.39 0.59 -11.79
C GLU A 232 11.89 -0.16 -13.03
N GLU A 233 10.87 -1.01 -12.87
CA GLU A 233 10.17 -1.71 -13.95
C GLU A 233 9.19 -0.82 -14.73
N GLY A 234 9.04 0.45 -14.33
CA GLY A 234 8.20 1.44 -15.01
C GLY A 234 6.73 1.44 -14.60
N HIS A 235 6.35 0.73 -13.53
CA HIS A 235 5.00 0.80 -12.98
C HIS A 235 4.74 2.15 -12.29
N PRO A 236 3.49 2.66 -12.32
CA PRO A 236 3.17 3.99 -11.77
C PRO A 236 3.00 3.93 -10.25
N VAL A 237 4.08 3.60 -9.53
CA VAL A 237 4.07 3.48 -8.07
C VAL A 237 4.89 4.59 -7.40
N VAL A 238 4.49 4.95 -6.18
CA VAL A 238 5.17 5.94 -5.33
C VAL A 238 4.93 5.64 -3.87
N ALA A 239 5.89 5.98 -3.02
CA ALA A 239 5.80 5.78 -1.57
C ALA A 239 5.47 7.09 -0.85
N ILE A 240 4.60 6.98 0.17
CA ILE A 240 4.32 8.04 1.15
C ILE A 240 4.78 7.53 2.51
N ASP A 241 5.81 8.17 3.07
CA ASP A 241 6.26 7.93 4.45
C ASP A 241 5.36 8.71 5.40
N THR A 242 4.53 8.00 6.17
CA THR A 242 3.61 8.61 7.12
C THR A 242 4.19 8.72 8.54
N THR A 243 5.43 8.27 8.76
CA THR A 243 6.02 8.14 10.11
C THR A 243 5.92 9.42 10.93
N THR A 244 6.24 10.57 10.32
CA THR A 244 6.20 11.88 10.98
C THR A 244 5.12 12.79 10.42
N LEU A 245 4.34 12.34 9.43
CA LEU A 245 3.33 13.17 8.79
C LEU A 245 2.07 13.27 9.66
N PRO A 246 1.62 14.50 9.99
CA PRO A 246 0.28 14.74 10.48
C PRO A 246 -0.76 14.26 9.45
N LYS A 247 -1.98 13.99 9.94
CA LYS A 247 -3.08 13.48 9.11
C LYS A 247 -3.41 14.38 7.92
N GLU A 248 -3.41 15.70 8.12
CA GLU A 248 -3.67 16.70 7.06
C GLU A 248 -2.57 16.67 5.99
N ALA A 249 -1.30 16.72 6.40
CA ALA A 249 -0.16 16.66 5.49
C ALA A 249 -0.10 15.35 4.69
N MET A 250 -0.59 14.24 5.24
CA MET A 250 -0.72 12.97 4.51
C MET A 250 -1.73 13.07 3.36
N PHE A 251 -2.87 13.75 3.57
CA PHE A 251 -3.84 14.01 2.51
C PHE A 251 -3.27 14.94 1.44
N ASP A 252 -2.61 16.03 1.87
CA ASP A 252 -2.01 17.00 0.95
C ASP A 252 -0.92 16.36 0.08
N ALA A 253 -0.08 15.49 0.65
CA ALA A 253 0.92 14.74 -0.09
C ALA A 253 0.29 13.83 -1.17
N ALA A 254 -0.76 13.10 -0.82
CA ALA A 254 -1.44 12.22 -1.77
C ALA A 254 -2.18 13.03 -2.87
N LEU A 255 -2.83 14.13 -2.51
CA LEU A 255 -3.49 15.02 -3.47
C LEU A 255 -2.49 15.69 -4.40
N ARG A 256 -1.34 16.14 -3.88
CA ARG A 256 -0.25 16.70 -4.67
C ARG A 256 0.19 15.73 -5.76
N GLU A 257 0.39 14.47 -5.37
CA GLU A 257 0.84 13.42 -6.28
C GLU A 257 -0.19 13.10 -7.36
N LEU A 258 -1.47 13.11 -7.01
CA LEU A 258 -2.55 12.94 -7.99
C LEU A 258 -2.62 14.13 -8.95
N CYS A 259 -2.52 15.34 -8.42
CA CYS A 259 -2.58 16.54 -9.26
C CYS A 259 -1.35 16.64 -10.15
N SER A 260 -0.14 16.41 -9.65
CA SER A 260 1.08 16.48 -10.46
C SER A 260 1.10 15.47 -11.62
N ARG A 261 0.44 14.31 -11.45
CA ARG A 261 0.37 13.26 -12.48
C ARG A 261 -0.76 13.46 -13.48
N PHE A 262 -1.91 13.94 -13.02
CA PHE A 262 -3.14 13.91 -13.81
C PHE A 262 -3.72 15.28 -14.12
N ALA A 263 -3.35 16.33 -13.37
CA ALA A 263 -3.70 17.70 -13.74
C ALA A 263 -2.63 18.23 -14.71
N PRO A 264 -3.00 18.69 -15.92
CA PRO A 264 -2.06 19.39 -16.79
C PRO A 264 -1.50 20.61 -16.05
N VAL A 265 -0.18 20.73 -16.00
CA VAL A 265 0.47 21.99 -15.64
C VAL A 265 0.21 22.94 -16.80
N SER A 266 -0.61 23.96 -16.55
CA SER A 266 -0.79 25.10 -17.45
C SER A 266 0.51 25.87 -17.63
#